data_AF-A0AA90VN70-F1
#
_entry.id   AF-A0AA90VN70-F1
#
_cell.length_a   1.000
_cell.length_b   1.000
_cell.length_c   1.000
_cell.angle_alpha   90.00
_cell.angle_beta   90.00
_cell.angle_gamma   90.00
#
_symmetry.space_group_name_H-M   'P 1'
#
loop_
_entity.id
_entity.type
_entity.pdbx_description
1 polymer ?
#
loop_
_entity_poly.entity_id
_entity_poly.type
_entity_poly.pdbx_seq_one_letter_code
_entity_poly.pdbx_strand_id
1 'polypeptide(L)'
;APQTVAAGKPFIRVELGSGTFYFRPQNNVVLEAGNRYKYTVKVNATGLTLEGCTIGSWADGGGESGAAEDLGYSIQNDGSYMVYNADGLLAWNKAAQKDESINCTLTADIDLTGKDWTQIGTWPGYSGVFNGQGHRITGLNFSAATTELFGLLNLRGVIKNLQLIDVNLYGNNGSAAGIVDQNNGQIIACSVTGKISAYGRTCGIADLNYGSITACWFDGTLKDYESGAIVRFNYNTITSCYWGGNAEQGEFRNFGGTVDATKVDGVTVKWQTAVDGMNHALTDNDYQWALGTDGLPVLQKKQ
;
A
#
# COMPACT_ATOMS: atom_id res chain seq x y z
N ALA A 1 25.05 -18.99 -32.74
CA ALA A 1 24.82 -17.68 -33.38
C ALA A 1 25.03 -16.58 -32.33
N PRO A 2 25.53 -15.39 -32.73
CA PRO A 2 25.67 -14.27 -31.82
C PRO A 2 24.30 -13.91 -31.20
N GLN A 3 24.29 -13.58 -29.91
CA GLN A 3 23.10 -13.09 -29.22
C GLN A 3 23.24 -11.59 -29.03
N THR A 4 22.19 -10.80 -29.27
CA THR A 4 22.24 -9.35 -29.07
C THR A 4 21.31 -8.95 -27.95
N VAL A 5 21.84 -8.25 -26.95
CA VAL A 5 21.05 -7.53 -25.95
C VAL A 5 20.86 -6.12 -26.47
N ALA A 6 19.63 -5.76 -26.81
CA ALA A 6 19.34 -4.45 -27.39
C ALA A 6 19.55 -3.32 -26.37
N ALA A 7 19.96 -2.15 -26.88
CA ALA A 7 20.04 -0.92 -26.10
C ALA A 7 18.74 -0.67 -25.32
N GLY A 8 18.88 -0.23 -24.07
CA GLY A 8 17.73 0.05 -23.19
C GLY A 8 16.96 -1.20 -22.74
N LYS A 9 17.45 -2.42 -22.99
CA LYS A 9 16.83 -3.65 -22.44
C LYS A 9 17.56 -4.11 -21.17
N PRO A 10 16.85 -4.70 -20.19
CA PRO A 10 17.49 -5.24 -19.00
C PRO A 10 18.53 -6.29 -19.37
N PHE A 11 19.77 -6.09 -18.92
CA PHE A 11 20.87 -7.00 -19.21
C PHE A 11 21.38 -7.70 -17.95
N ILE A 12 21.68 -6.94 -16.89
CA ILE A 12 22.18 -7.47 -15.62
C ILE A 12 21.23 -7.06 -14.51
N ARG A 13 20.80 -8.03 -13.69
CA ARG A 13 20.01 -7.82 -12.46
C ARG A 13 20.96 -7.86 -11.26
N VAL A 14 20.85 -6.88 -10.39
CA VAL A 14 21.62 -6.79 -9.14
C VAL A 14 20.64 -6.60 -7.99
N GLU A 15 20.76 -7.44 -6.98
CA GLU A 15 19.99 -7.32 -5.74
C GLU A 15 20.89 -6.71 -4.67
N LEU A 16 20.48 -5.57 -4.14
CA LEU A 16 21.14 -4.85 -3.06
C LEU A 16 20.15 -4.72 -1.90
N GLY A 17 20.65 -4.46 -0.68
CA GLY A 17 19.78 -4.30 0.49
C GLY A 17 18.73 -3.18 0.37
N SER A 18 18.94 -2.22 -0.53
CA SER A 18 17.98 -1.15 -0.86
C SER A 18 17.05 -1.48 -2.04
N GLY A 19 17.34 -2.54 -2.81
CA GLY A 19 16.41 -3.08 -3.79
C GLY A 19 16.99 -3.77 -5.02
N THR A 20 16.13 -4.00 -6.01
CA THR A 20 16.51 -4.68 -7.27
C THR A 20 16.79 -3.65 -8.35
N PHE A 21 18.01 -3.68 -8.90
CA PHE A 21 18.47 -2.77 -9.92
C PHE A 21 18.76 -3.51 -11.22
N TYR A 22 18.41 -2.89 -12.35
CA TYR A 22 18.71 -3.42 -13.67
C TYR A 22 19.67 -2.50 -14.40
N PHE A 23 20.78 -3.05 -14.86
CA PHE A 23 21.62 -2.38 -15.84
C PHE A 23 20.99 -2.54 -17.23
N ARG A 24 20.87 -1.43 -17.95
CA ARG A 24 20.45 -1.38 -19.35
C ARG A 24 21.55 -0.71 -20.16
N PRO A 25 22.15 -1.41 -21.14
CA PRO A 25 23.21 -0.83 -21.93
C PRO A 25 22.66 0.33 -22.78
N GLN A 26 23.48 1.35 -23.03
CA GLN A 26 23.07 2.45 -23.90
C GLN A 26 23.19 2.07 -25.38
N ASN A 27 24.03 1.08 -25.68
CA ASN A 27 24.22 0.54 -27.02
C ASN A 27 23.81 -0.94 -27.07
N ASN A 28 23.66 -1.48 -28.28
CA ASN A 28 23.44 -2.92 -28.45
C ASN A 28 24.70 -3.68 -28.01
N VAL A 29 24.53 -4.68 -27.14
CA VAL A 29 25.61 -5.57 -26.70
C VAL A 29 25.52 -6.87 -27.49
N VAL A 30 26.53 -7.16 -28.30
CA VAL A 30 26.60 -8.40 -29.08
C VAL A 30 27.49 -9.42 -28.36
N LEU A 31 26.93 -10.61 -28.13
CA LEU A 31 27.56 -11.76 -27.51
C LEU A 31 27.83 -12.83 -28.57
N GLU A 32 29.03 -12.81 -29.13
CA GLU A 32 29.56 -13.82 -30.04
C GLU A 32 29.58 -15.23 -29.43
N ALA A 33 29.24 -16.23 -30.26
CA ALA A 33 29.21 -17.63 -29.84
C ALA A 33 30.62 -18.16 -29.51
N GLY A 34 30.72 -19.03 -28.49
CA GLY A 34 31.98 -19.67 -28.09
C GLY A 34 32.87 -18.85 -27.15
N ASN A 35 32.44 -17.67 -26.72
CA ASN A 35 33.20 -16.78 -25.84
C ASN A 35 32.67 -16.77 -24.40
N ARG A 36 33.56 -16.48 -23.44
CA ARG A 36 33.21 -16.25 -22.03
C ARG A 36 33.34 -14.77 -21.70
N TYR A 37 32.26 -14.19 -21.17
CA TYR A 37 32.16 -12.79 -20.83
C TYR A 37 32.33 -12.61 -19.31
N LYS A 38 33.11 -11.62 -18.89
CA LYS A 38 33.21 -11.19 -17.50
C LYS A 38 32.85 -9.70 -17.44
N TYR A 39 32.00 -9.35 -16.50
CA TYR A 39 31.53 -7.99 -16.26
C TYR A 39 31.83 -7.60 -14.82
N THR A 40 32.32 -6.39 -14.56
CA THR A 40 32.37 -5.82 -13.21
C THR A 40 31.22 -4.85 -13.05
N VAL A 41 30.31 -5.16 -12.14
CA VAL A 41 29.24 -4.25 -11.75
C VAL A 41 29.76 -3.39 -10.60
N LYS A 42 29.79 -2.08 -10.80
CA LYS A 42 30.07 -1.11 -9.74
C LYS A 42 28.77 -0.43 -9.31
N VAL A 43 28.55 -0.40 -8.01
CA VAL A 43 27.38 0.24 -7.39
C VAL A 43 27.81 1.61 -6.88
N ASN A 44 27.19 2.67 -7.38
CA ASN A 44 27.53 4.05 -7.07
C ASN A 44 26.29 4.78 -6.54
N ALA A 45 26.47 5.93 -5.88
CA ALA A 45 25.35 6.76 -5.39
C ALA A 45 24.39 7.21 -6.51
N THR A 46 24.85 7.23 -7.77
CA THR A 46 24.09 7.61 -8.96
C THR A 46 23.54 6.41 -9.77
N GLY A 47 23.73 5.17 -9.30
CA GLY A 47 23.23 3.95 -9.97
C GLY A 47 24.30 2.87 -10.22
N LEU A 48 23.94 1.88 -11.05
CA LEU A 48 24.84 0.80 -11.48
C LEU A 48 25.68 1.25 -12.69
N THR A 49 27.00 1.13 -12.58
CA THR A 49 27.92 1.28 -13.71
C THR A 49 28.54 -0.07 -14.04
N LEU A 50 28.68 -0.37 -15.34
CA LEU A 50 29.41 -1.56 -15.77
C LEU A 50 30.80 -1.15 -16.22
N GLU A 51 31.82 -1.76 -15.64
CA GLU A 51 33.19 -1.51 -16.02
C GLU A 51 33.93 -2.84 -16.22
N GLY A 52 34.85 -2.86 -17.17
CA GLY A 52 35.63 -4.05 -17.48
C GLY A 52 34.81 -5.13 -18.17
N CYS A 53 34.85 -5.11 -19.49
CA CYS A 53 34.78 -6.33 -20.28
C CYS A 53 36.03 -6.39 -21.18
N THR A 54 36.94 -7.30 -20.90
CA THR A 54 38.02 -7.63 -21.84
C THR A 54 37.41 -8.44 -22.98
N ILE A 55 37.10 -7.79 -24.11
CA ILE A 55 36.77 -8.44 -25.38
C ILE A 55 37.41 -7.66 -26.51
N GLY A 56 37.78 -8.34 -27.59
CA GLY A 56 38.43 -7.82 -28.80
C GLY A 56 37.69 -6.73 -29.59
N SER A 57 37.05 -5.76 -28.95
CA SER A 57 37.23 -4.32 -29.24
C SER A 57 36.46 -3.47 -28.24
N TRP A 58 36.88 -3.53 -26.98
CA TRP A 58 36.93 -2.36 -26.13
C TRP A 58 38.37 -1.85 -26.21
N ALA A 59 38.58 -0.59 -26.56
CA ALA A 59 39.93 -0.01 -26.46
C ALA A 59 40.39 -0.05 -24.98
N ASP A 60 41.69 -0.24 -24.74
CA ASP A 60 42.27 -0.23 -23.39
C ASP A 60 41.82 1.02 -22.63
N GLY A 61 41.11 0.82 -21.51
CA GLY A 61 40.50 1.90 -20.70
C GLY A 61 39.00 2.15 -20.93
N GLY A 62 38.29 1.33 -21.71
CA GLY A 62 36.85 1.48 -21.92
C GLY A 62 35.97 1.10 -20.71
N GLY A 63 34.97 1.94 -20.42
CA GLY A 63 33.83 1.74 -19.51
C GLY A 63 32.51 1.97 -20.26
N GLU A 64 31.40 1.29 -19.93
CA GLU A 64 30.05 1.66 -20.43
C GLU A 64 29.16 1.99 -19.23
N SER A 65 28.65 3.21 -19.21
CA SER A 65 27.62 3.62 -18.24
C SER A 65 26.23 3.30 -18.80
N GLY A 66 25.39 2.67 -18.00
CA GLY A 66 23.97 2.49 -18.26
C GLY A 66 23.16 3.30 -17.25
N ALA A 67 21.92 3.65 -17.60
CA ALA A 67 21.00 4.22 -16.62
C ALA A 67 20.42 3.07 -15.78
N ALA A 68 20.61 3.12 -14.46
CA ALA A 68 19.80 2.33 -13.54
C ALA A 68 18.47 3.05 -13.36
N GLU A 69 17.37 2.41 -13.73
CA GLU A 69 16.04 2.92 -13.41
C GLU A 69 15.67 2.41 -12.04
N ASP A 70 15.33 3.35 -11.15
CA ASP A 70 14.69 3.05 -9.89
C ASP A 70 13.24 2.62 -10.18
N LEU A 71 12.94 1.35 -9.94
CA LEU A 71 11.60 0.80 -10.13
C LEU A 71 10.64 1.18 -9.01
N GLY A 72 11.15 1.71 -7.89
CA GLY A 72 10.34 2.06 -6.72
C GLY A 72 10.01 0.93 -5.77
N TYR A 73 10.59 -0.25 -6.01
CA TYR A 73 10.38 -1.41 -5.16
C TYR A 73 11.57 -2.38 -5.19
N SER A 74 11.53 -3.35 -4.29
CA SER A 74 12.39 -4.53 -4.29
C SER A 74 11.58 -5.78 -4.00
N ILE A 75 12.04 -6.92 -4.51
CA ILE A 75 11.42 -8.21 -4.22
C ILE A 75 12.34 -8.98 -3.25
N GLN A 76 11.77 -9.45 -2.15
CA GLN A 76 12.45 -10.26 -1.15
C GLN A 76 12.54 -11.73 -1.59
N ASN A 77 13.34 -12.55 -0.89
CA ASN A 77 13.55 -13.96 -1.24
C ASN A 77 12.26 -14.80 -1.26
N ASP A 78 11.25 -14.38 -0.51
CA ASP A 78 9.93 -15.03 -0.43
C ASP A 78 8.93 -14.50 -1.48
N GLY A 79 9.36 -13.58 -2.34
CA GLY A 79 8.50 -12.93 -3.35
C GLY A 79 7.77 -11.68 -2.86
N SER A 80 7.93 -11.28 -1.60
CA SER A 80 7.29 -10.09 -1.02
C SER A 80 7.86 -8.80 -1.59
N TYR A 81 7.01 -7.79 -1.79
CA TYR A 81 7.42 -6.48 -2.29
C TYR A 81 7.75 -5.52 -1.14
N MET A 82 8.91 -4.85 -1.20
CA MET A 82 9.19 -3.64 -0.41
C MET A 82 9.05 -2.44 -1.32
N VAL A 83 8.13 -1.52 -1.04
CA VAL A 83 7.73 -0.43 -1.93
C VAL A 83 8.07 0.92 -1.32
N TYR A 84 8.69 1.82 -2.08
CA TYR A 84 9.09 3.15 -1.61
C TYR A 84 8.74 4.30 -2.57
N ASN A 85 8.07 4.04 -3.69
CA ASN A 85 7.45 5.09 -4.50
C ASN A 85 6.17 4.60 -5.21
N ALA A 86 5.51 5.53 -5.91
CA ALA A 86 4.25 5.29 -6.61
C ALA A 86 4.35 4.18 -7.67
N ASP A 87 5.40 4.19 -8.49
CA ASP A 87 5.57 3.22 -9.57
C ASP A 87 5.79 1.81 -9.01
N GLY A 88 6.49 1.69 -7.88
CA GLY A 88 6.63 0.42 -7.19
C GLY A 88 5.33 -0.10 -6.59
N LEU A 89 4.48 0.78 -6.08
CA LEU A 89 3.16 0.38 -5.57
C LEU A 89 2.25 -0.11 -6.70
N LEU A 90 2.28 0.55 -7.85
CA LEU A 90 1.55 0.12 -9.04
C LEU A 90 2.09 -1.20 -9.62
N ALA A 91 3.42 -1.41 -9.55
CA ALA A 91 4.03 -2.68 -9.94
C ALA A 91 3.58 -3.83 -9.04
N TRP A 92 3.57 -3.63 -7.71
CA TRP A 92 3.00 -4.60 -6.79
C TRP A 92 1.51 -4.84 -7.07
N ASN A 93 0.71 -3.77 -7.26
CA ASN A 93 -0.72 -3.90 -7.56
C ASN A 93 -0.93 -4.84 -8.77
N LYS A 94 -0.22 -4.59 -9.88
CA LYS A 94 -0.29 -5.42 -11.09
C LYS A 94 0.14 -6.87 -10.86
N ALA A 95 1.08 -7.13 -9.95
CA ALA A 95 1.47 -8.48 -9.56
C ALA A 95 0.36 -9.14 -8.72
N ALA A 96 -0.21 -8.41 -7.75
CA ALA A 96 -1.29 -8.87 -6.89
C ALA A 96 -2.58 -9.21 -7.67
N GLN A 97 -2.83 -8.56 -8.81
CA GLN A 97 -3.92 -8.94 -9.74
C GLN A 97 -3.77 -10.35 -10.31
N LYS A 98 -2.54 -10.87 -10.39
CA LYS A 98 -2.25 -12.22 -10.92
C LYS A 98 -2.11 -13.26 -9.80
N ASP A 99 -1.63 -12.82 -8.65
CA ASP A 99 -1.47 -13.63 -7.45
C ASP A 99 -1.81 -12.79 -6.22
N GLU A 100 -3.04 -12.96 -5.75
CA GLU A 100 -3.63 -12.24 -4.63
C GLU A 100 -2.97 -12.58 -3.27
N SER A 101 -1.97 -13.47 -3.23
CA SER A 101 -1.22 -13.81 -2.02
C SER A 101 0.08 -13.00 -1.85
N ILE A 102 0.49 -12.22 -2.86
CA ILE A 102 1.75 -11.46 -2.83
C ILE A 102 1.69 -10.35 -1.77
N ASN A 103 2.61 -10.41 -0.80
CA ASN A 103 2.74 -9.40 0.24
C ASN A 103 3.32 -8.08 -0.28
N CYS A 104 2.93 -6.99 0.35
CA CYS A 104 3.49 -5.66 0.15
C CYS A 104 3.85 -5.03 1.50
N THR A 105 5.01 -4.42 1.56
CA THR A 105 5.46 -3.63 2.70
C THR A 105 5.94 -2.28 2.22
N LEU A 106 5.34 -1.20 2.69
CA LEU A 106 5.80 0.16 2.38
C LEU A 106 7.03 0.49 3.21
N THR A 107 7.98 1.21 2.63
CA THR A 107 9.18 1.72 3.32
C THR A 107 9.36 3.23 3.15
N ALA A 108 8.39 3.89 2.50
CA ALA A 108 8.29 5.33 2.39
C ALA A 108 6.82 5.72 2.21
N ASP A 109 6.53 7.01 2.44
CA ASP A 109 5.24 7.58 2.07
C ASP A 109 5.09 7.60 0.54
N ILE A 110 3.88 7.35 0.06
CA ILE A 110 3.58 7.18 -1.36
C ILE A 110 2.55 8.23 -1.79
N ASP A 111 2.86 8.96 -2.86
CA ASP A 111 1.93 9.88 -3.52
C ASP A 111 1.44 9.27 -4.85
N LEU A 112 0.14 8.99 -4.94
CA LEU A 112 -0.52 8.45 -6.13
C LEU A 112 -1.19 9.52 -6.99
N THR A 113 -0.88 10.80 -6.76
CA THR A 113 -1.45 11.90 -7.55
C THR A 113 -1.23 11.70 -9.05
N GLY A 114 -2.32 11.71 -9.81
CA GLY A 114 -2.31 11.51 -11.26
C GLY A 114 -2.00 10.07 -11.70
N LYS A 115 -2.05 9.09 -10.78
CA LYS A 115 -1.88 7.67 -11.07
C LYS A 115 -3.22 6.95 -10.99
N ASP A 116 -3.47 6.07 -11.94
CA ASP A 116 -4.66 5.22 -11.92
C ASP A 116 -4.46 4.03 -11.00
N TRP A 117 -5.41 3.82 -10.08
CA TRP A 117 -5.45 2.63 -9.24
C TRP A 117 -6.44 1.61 -9.80
N THR A 118 -6.03 0.33 -9.82
CA THR A 118 -6.94 -0.80 -10.10
C THR A 118 -7.23 -1.51 -8.79
N GLN A 119 -8.51 -1.64 -8.43
CA GLN A 119 -8.94 -2.34 -7.22
C GLN A 119 -8.38 -3.77 -7.16
N ILE A 120 -7.88 -4.18 -5.99
CA ILE A 120 -7.30 -5.51 -5.74
C ILE A 120 -8.32 -6.41 -5.03
N GLY A 121 -8.31 -7.71 -5.29
CA GLY A 121 -9.11 -8.66 -4.51
C GLY A 121 -10.54 -8.73 -5.04
N THR A 122 -10.78 -9.54 -6.06
CA THR A 122 -12.15 -9.77 -6.58
C THR A 122 -12.70 -11.08 -6.03
N TRP A 123 -12.36 -12.19 -6.67
CA TRP A 123 -12.57 -13.54 -6.15
C TRP A 123 -11.35 -14.39 -6.51
N PRO A 124 -10.69 -15.07 -5.55
CA PRO A 124 -11.12 -15.34 -4.16
C PRO A 124 -10.78 -14.25 -3.12
N GLY A 125 -10.18 -13.14 -3.52
CA GLY A 125 -9.86 -11.99 -2.66
C GLY A 125 -8.40 -11.97 -2.19
N TYR A 126 -7.92 -10.78 -1.85
CA TYR A 126 -6.55 -10.56 -1.40
C TYR A 126 -6.26 -11.37 -0.12
N SER A 127 -5.25 -12.22 -0.17
CA SER A 127 -4.88 -13.16 0.90
C SER A 127 -3.47 -12.93 1.45
N GLY A 128 -2.72 -11.99 0.84
CA GLY A 128 -1.42 -11.56 1.33
C GLY A 128 -1.51 -10.57 2.50
N VAL A 129 -0.34 -10.09 2.91
CA VAL A 129 -0.17 -9.04 3.90
C VAL A 129 0.20 -7.73 3.20
N PHE A 130 -0.65 -6.71 3.38
CA PHE A 130 -0.34 -5.34 3.03
C PHE A 130 0.02 -4.56 4.30
N ASN A 131 1.31 -4.24 4.48
CA ASN A 131 1.82 -3.58 5.67
C ASN A 131 2.32 -2.17 5.32
N GLY A 132 1.59 -1.15 5.77
CA GLY A 132 1.99 0.25 5.56
C GLY A 132 3.19 0.69 6.41
N GLN A 133 3.56 -0.05 7.47
CA GLN A 133 4.64 0.33 8.39
C GLN A 133 4.53 1.76 8.95
N GLY A 134 3.30 2.27 9.10
CA GLY A 134 3.07 3.66 9.51
C GLY A 134 3.35 4.68 8.41
N HIS A 135 3.64 4.28 7.18
CA HIS A 135 3.70 5.18 6.04
C HIS A 135 2.32 5.57 5.53
N ARG A 136 2.31 6.70 4.83
CA ARG A 136 1.10 7.34 4.30
C ARG A 136 0.96 7.06 2.80
N ILE A 137 -0.27 6.87 2.35
CA ILE A 137 -0.63 6.95 0.93
C ILE A 137 -1.50 8.19 0.75
N THR A 138 -1.11 9.05 -0.20
CA THR A 138 -1.79 10.30 -0.57
C THR A 138 -2.16 10.28 -2.05
N GLY A 139 -2.97 11.23 -2.50
CA GLY A 139 -3.27 11.39 -3.93
C GLY A 139 -4.14 10.29 -4.52
N LEU A 140 -4.77 9.46 -3.68
CA LEU A 140 -5.73 8.44 -4.11
C LEU A 140 -6.95 9.11 -4.75
N ASN A 141 -7.03 9.01 -6.07
CA ASN A 141 -8.18 9.43 -6.86
C ASN A 141 -8.73 8.21 -7.57
N PHE A 142 -9.78 7.61 -6.99
CA PHE A 142 -10.40 6.44 -7.59
C PHE A 142 -11.35 6.84 -8.73
N SER A 143 -11.29 6.11 -9.86
CA SER A 143 -12.24 6.31 -10.96
C SER A 143 -13.66 5.89 -10.53
N ALA A 144 -14.71 6.43 -11.16
CA ALA A 144 -16.11 6.09 -10.82
C ALA A 144 -16.47 4.59 -10.93
N ALA A 145 -15.60 3.75 -11.50
CA ALA A 145 -15.81 2.32 -11.68
C ALA A 145 -15.30 1.44 -10.52
N THR A 146 -14.40 1.95 -9.66
CA THR A 146 -13.81 1.22 -8.53
C THR A 146 -13.57 2.20 -7.41
N THR A 147 -14.08 2.02 -6.19
CA THR A 147 -14.03 3.05 -5.14
C THR A 147 -13.13 2.72 -3.96
N GLU A 148 -12.44 1.59 -3.99
CA GLU A 148 -11.69 1.05 -2.85
C GLU A 148 -10.28 0.60 -3.25
N LEU A 149 -9.36 0.61 -2.27
CA LEU A 149 -8.02 0.04 -2.45
C LEU A 149 -8.12 -1.49 -2.69
N PHE A 150 -8.99 -2.15 -1.93
CA PHE A 150 -9.30 -3.57 -2.03
C PHE A 150 -10.83 -3.82 -2.19
N GLY A 151 -11.24 -4.76 -3.02
CA GLY A 151 -12.64 -5.20 -3.11
C GLY A 151 -12.95 -6.23 -2.04
N LEU A 152 -12.20 -7.33 -2.01
CA LEU A 152 -12.40 -8.45 -1.12
C LEU A 152 -11.10 -8.78 -0.40
N LEU A 153 -11.09 -8.64 0.93
CA LEU A 153 -10.05 -9.21 1.78
C LEU A 153 -10.45 -10.63 2.17
N ASN A 154 -9.61 -11.60 1.81
CA ASN A 154 -9.79 -13.00 2.13
C ASN A 154 -9.56 -13.25 3.64
N LEU A 155 -10.02 -14.40 4.16
CA LEU A 155 -9.80 -14.82 5.55
C LEU A 155 -8.32 -14.80 5.99
N ARG A 156 -7.40 -15.07 5.07
CA ARG A 156 -5.94 -15.01 5.32
C ARG A 156 -5.34 -13.62 5.14
N GLY A 157 -6.08 -12.71 4.49
CA GLY A 157 -5.59 -11.38 4.15
C GLY A 157 -5.46 -10.50 5.38
N VAL A 158 -4.38 -9.72 5.40
CA VAL A 158 -4.09 -8.77 6.47
C VAL A 158 -3.73 -7.42 5.87
N ILE A 159 -4.49 -6.38 6.23
CA ILE A 159 -4.12 -4.99 5.97
C ILE A 159 -3.75 -4.38 7.30
N LYS A 160 -2.50 -3.91 7.45
CA LYS A 160 -2.05 -3.34 8.71
C LYS A 160 -1.16 -2.12 8.56
N ASN A 161 -1.17 -1.31 9.60
CA ASN A 161 -0.26 -0.17 9.77
C ASN A 161 -0.30 0.84 8.62
N LEU A 162 -1.49 1.05 8.03
CA LEU A 162 -1.69 1.84 6.82
C LEU A 162 -2.41 3.15 7.13
N GLN A 163 -1.94 4.26 6.57
CA GLN A 163 -2.57 5.56 6.71
C GLN A 163 -2.93 6.12 5.34
N LEU A 164 -4.23 6.22 5.03
CA LEU A 164 -4.72 6.86 3.80
C LEU A 164 -5.10 8.30 4.09
N ILE A 165 -4.53 9.22 3.33
CA ILE A 165 -4.67 10.66 3.56
C ILE A 165 -5.44 11.30 2.42
N ASP A 166 -6.40 12.17 2.76
CA ASP A 166 -7.21 12.95 1.82
C ASP A 166 -7.89 12.11 0.72
N VAL A 167 -8.45 10.97 1.12
CA VAL A 167 -9.24 10.10 0.24
C VAL A 167 -10.49 10.84 -0.21
N ASN A 168 -10.62 11.07 -1.52
CA ASN A 168 -11.64 11.91 -2.11
C ASN A 168 -12.48 11.12 -3.12
N LEU A 169 -13.65 10.62 -2.70
CA LEU A 169 -14.49 9.72 -3.52
C LEU A 169 -15.78 10.40 -3.96
N TYR A 170 -16.00 10.44 -5.28
CA TYR A 170 -17.18 11.02 -5.91
C TYR A 170 -17.69 10.09 -7.02
N GLY A 171 -19.00 10.10 -7.29
CA GLY A 171 -19.49 9.61 -8.59
C GLY A 171 -19.90 8.14 -8.72
N ASN A 172 -19.83 7.30 -7.68
CA ASN A 172 -20.20 5.88 -7.81
C ASN A 172 -21.70 5.60 -7.52
N ASN A 173 -22.32 4.74 -8.36
CA ASN A 173 -23.58 4.05 -8.11
C ASN A 173 -23.33 2.75 -7.31
N GLY A 174 -22.80 2.87 -6.08
CA GLY A 174 -22.39 1.72 -5.27
C GLY A 174 -22.12 2.07 -3.80
N SER A 175 -21.68 1.08 -3.02
CA SER A 175 -20.95 1.33 -1.76
C SER A 175 -19.62 2.01 -2.08
N ALA A 176 -19.08 2.78 -1.13
CA ALA A 176 -17.73 3.30 -1.18
C ALA A 176 -17.09 3.20 0.21
N ALA A 177 -15.93 2.56 0.27
CA ALA A 177 -15.14 2.40 1.48
C ALA A 177 -13.74 2.98 1.32
N GLY A 178 -13.15 3.52 2.39
CA GLY A 178 -11.79 4.04 2.33
C GLY A 178 -10.72 2.97 2.05
N ILE A 179 -10.84 1.77 2.63
CA ILE A 179 -9.84 0.70 2.50
C ILE A 179 -10.36 -0.50 1.71
N VAL A 180 -11.47 -1.12 2.14
CA VAL A 180 -11.95 -2.39 1.56
C VAL A 180 -13.47 -2.43 1.45
N ASP A 181 -14.01 -2.99 0.36
CA ASP A 181 -15.47 -3.19 0.26
C ASP A 181 -15.92 -4.31 1.23
N GLN A 182 -15.42 -5.53 1.07
CA GLN A 182 -15.72 -6.66 1.95
C GLN A 182 -14.49 -7.21 2.69
N ASN A 183 -14.51 -7.13 4.02
CA ASN A 183 -13.48 -7.69 4.90
C ASN A 183 -13.87 -9.08 5.43
N ASN A 184 -13.13 -10.14 5.08
CA ASN A 184 -13.19 -11.44 5.77
C ASN A 184 -11.93 -11.72 6.61
N GLY A 185 -10.90 -10.88 6.49
CA GLY A 185 -9.60 -11.05 7.11
C GLY A 185 -9.39 -10.12 8.31
N GLN A 186 -8.24 -9.46 8.35
CA GLN A 186 -7.85 -8.59 9.46
C GLN A 186 -7.44 -7.20 8.96
N ILE A 187 -8.05 -6.16 9.54
CA ILE A 187 -7.63 -4.76 9.37
C ILE A 187 -7.15 -4.24 10.73
N ILE A 188 -5.88 -3.86 10.82
CA ILE A 188 -5.21 -3.58 12.10
C ILE A 188 -4.45 -2.26 12.02
N ALA A 189 -4.63 -1.34 12.97
CA ALA A 189 -3.88 -0.09 13.03
C ALA A 189 -3.91 0.70 11.70
N CYS A 190 -5.09 0.82 11.10
CA CYS A 190 -5.27 1.55 9.85
C CYS A 190 -6.07 2.84 10.05
N SER A 191 -5.83 3.84 9.20
CA SER A 191 -6.55 5.10 9.25
C SER A 191 -6.91 5.64 7.88
N VAL A 192 -8.00 6.40 7.84
CA VAL A 192 -8.47 7.08 6.64
C VAL A 192 -8.90 8.50 7.00
N THR A 193 -8.42 9.46 6.22
CA THR A 193 -8.94 10.83 6.23
C THR A 193 -9.50 11.23 4.88
N GLY A 194 -10.43 12.18 4.85
CA GLY A 194 -10.88 12.82 3.62
C GLY A 194 -12.39 12.94 3.47
N LYS A 195 -12.85 13.01 2.22
CA LYS A 195 -14.26 13.19 1.87
C LYS A 195 -14.74 12.07 0.98
N ILE A 196 -15.57 11.20 1.55
CA ILE A 196 -16.17 10.07 0.86
C ILE A 196 -17.62 10.43 0.58
N SER A 197 -17.90 10.90 -0.63
CA SER A 197 -19.20 11.44 -1.05
C SER A 197 -19.72 10.76 -2.32
N ALA A 198 -19.56 9.43 -2.42
CA ALA A 198 -20.15 8.63 -3.49
C ALA A 198 -21.69 8.78 -3.52
N TYR A 199 -22.34 8.55 -4.67
CA TYR A 199 -23.78 8.79 -4.80
C TYR A 199 -24.64 7.82 -3.95
N GLY A 200 -24.05 6.74 -3.43
CA GLY A 200 -24.68 5.72 -2.58
C GLY A 200 -24.27 5.73 -1.11
N ARG A 201 -23.96 4.55 -0.57
CA ARG A 201 -23.62 4.32 0.85
C ARG A 201 -22.13 4.52 1.07
N THR A 202 -21.73 5.16 2.16
CA THR A 202 -20.33 5.51 2.40
C THR A 202 -19.83 5.03 3.75
N CYS A 203 -18.55 4.69 3.82
CA CYS A 203 -17.91 4.22 5.04
C CYS A 203 -16.41 4.57 5.05
N GLY A 204 -15.87 4.82 6.24
CA GLY A 204 -14.47 5.25 6.38
C GLY A 204 -13.47 4.11 6.20
N ILE A 205 -13.76 2.90 6.70
CA ILE A 205 -12.84 1.76 6.65
C ILE A 205 -13.34 0.65 5.72
N ALA A 206 -14.52 0.08 5.99
CA ALA A 206 -15.05 -1.05 5.23
C ALA A 206 -16.57 -0.99 4.98
N ASP A 207 -17.09 -1.53 3.86
CA ASP A 207 -18.55 -1.63 3.68
C ASP A 207 -19.12 -2.80 4.49
N LEU A 208 -18.54 -3.99 4.33
CA LEU A 208 -18.96 -5.22 5.00
C LEU A 208 -17.82 -5.78 5.86
N ASN A 209 -18.10 -6.06 7.14
CA ASN A 209 -17.15 -6.70 8.04
C ASN A 209 -17.61 -8.11 8.46
N TYR A 210 -16.99 -9.13 7.88
CA TYR A 210 -17.06 -10.54 8.29
C TYR A 210 -15.83 -11.00 9.08
N GLY A 211 -14.76 -10.21 9.05
CA GLY A 211 -13.49 -10.48 9.73
C GLY A 211 -13.32 -9.66 11.02
N SER A 212 -12.15 -9.05 11.19
CA SER A 212 -11.86 -8.17 12.32
C SER A 212 -11.34 -6.81 11.87
N ILE A 213 -11.76 -5.76 12.59
CA ILE A 213 -11.23 -4.40 12.48
C ILE A 213 -10.76 -3.98 13.87
N THR A 214 -9.46 -3.71 14.03
CA THR A 214 -8.85 -3.46 15.33
C THR A 214 -8.01 -2.18 15.30
N ALA A 215 -8.21 -1.31 16.30
CA ALA A 215 -7.38 -0.12 16.51
C ALA A 215 -7.30 0.80 15.27
N CYS A 216 -8.41 0.93 14.54
CA CYS A 216 -8.51 1.74 13.33
C CYS A 216 -9.27 3.04 13.60
N TRP A 217 -9.02 4.07 12.80
CA TRP A 217 -9.77 5.31 12.91
C TRP A 217 -10.08 6.00 11.58
N PHE A 218 -11.16 6.78 11.57
CA PHE A 218 -11.57 7.61 10.44
C PHE A 218 -11.76 9.06 10.88
N ASP A 219 -11.36 10.04 10.07
CA ASP A 219 -11.78 11.44 10.25
C ASP A 219 -12.10 12.08 8.90
N GLY A 220 -13.31 12.60 8.75
CA GLY A 220 -13.70 13.12 7.45
C GLY A 220 -15.18 13.38 7.27
N THR A 221 -15.57 13.59 6.02
CA THR A 221 -16.97 13.81 5.63
C THR A 221 -17.50 12.60 4.86
N LEU A 222 -18.56 12.00 5.38
CA LEU A 222 -19.36 10.98 4.70
C LEU A 222 -20.64 11.59 4.13
N LYS A 223 -21.22 10.97 3.11
CA LYS A 223 -22.55 11.37 2.62
C LYS A 223 -23.63 10.79 3.53
N ASP A 224 -24.59 11.60 3.94
CA ASP A 224 -25.65 11.20 4.86
C ASP A 224 -26.71 10.30 4.20
N TYR A 225 -26.36 9.04 3.94
CA TYR A 225 -27.31 7.99 3.58
C TYR A 225 -26.71 6.61 3.87
N GLU A 226 -27.35 5.83 4.76
CA GLU A 226 -26.95 4.45 5.13
C GLU A 226 -25.44 4.28 5.39
N SER A 227 -24.82 5.25 6.08
CA SER A 227 -23.38 5.33 6.26
C SER A 227 -22.97 5.05 7.70
N GLY A 228 -21.82 4.41 7.86
CA GLY A 228 -21.17 4.17 9.15
C GLY A 228 -19.70 4.55 9.08
N ALA A 229 -19.21 5.28 10.09
CA ALA A 229 -17.89 5.88 10.05
C ALA A 229 -16.76 4.85 9.93
N ILE A 230 -16.90 3.71 10.60
CA ILE A 230 -15.97 2.57 10.52
C ILE A 230 -16.49 1.57 9.50
N VAL A 231 -17.71 1.09 9.69
CA VAL A 231 -18.30 0.05 8.83
C VAL A 231 -19.76 0.34 8.51
N ARG A 232 -20.25 -0.10 7.35
CA ARG A 232 -21.69 -0.08 7.12
C ARG A 232 -22.38 -1.27 7.79
N PHE A 233 -22.06 -2.51 7.38
CA PHE A 233 -22.64 -3.71 7.98
C PHE A 233 -21.58 -4.54 8.71
N ASN A 234 -21.78 -4.68 10.01
CA ASN A 234 -20.94 -5.52 10.85
C ASN A 234 -21.58 -6.90 11.06
N TYR A 235 -20.83 -7.95 10.79
CA TYR A 235 -21.19 -9.34 11.08
C TYR A 235 -20.25 -9.99 12.10
N ASN A 236 -19.15 -9.31 12.47
CA ASN A 236 -18.12 -9.88 13.33
C ASN A 236 -17.50 -8.81 14.24
N THR A 237 -16.20 -8.78 14.46
CA THR A 237 -15.61 -8.06 15.59
C THR A 237 -15.01 -6.73 15.17
N ILE A 238 -15.40 -5.65 15.86
CA ILE A 238 -14.73 -4.35 15.83
C ILE A 238 -14.22 -4.06 17.23
N THR A 239 -12.93 -3.79 17.35
CA THR A 239 -12.23 -3.59 18.62
C THR A 239 -11.53 -2.24 18.63
N SER A 240 -11.81 -1.41 19.63
CA SER A 240 -11.17 -0.12 19.89
C SER A 240 -10.99 0.74 18.64
N CYS A 241 -12.08 1.00 17.92
CA CYS A 241 -12.05 1.89 16.75
C CYS A 241 -12.63 3.26 17.07
N TYR A 242 -12.19 4.30 16.38
CA TYR A 242 -12.60 5.67 16.69
C TYR A 242 -12.88 6.46 15.43
N TRP A 243 -13.79 7.43 15.50
CA TRP A 243 -14.00 8.31 14.36
C TRP A 243 -14.28 9.75 14.74
N GLY A 244 -13.78 10.69 13.95
CA GLY A 244 -14.24 12.06 13.92
C GLY A 244 -15.09 12.35 12.69
N GLY A 245 -15.47 13.62 12.51
CA GLY A 245 -16.26 14.06 11.37
C GLY A 245 -17.79 14.05 11.56
N ASN A 246 -18.53 14.08 10.45
CA ASN A 246 -19.98 14.31 10.46
C ASN A 246 -20.83 13.06 10.75
N ALA A 247 -20.24 11.86 10.70
CA ALA A 247 -21.00 10.62 10.90
C ALA A 247 -21.45 10.50 12.37
N GLU A 248 -22.73 10.16 12.58
CA GLU A 248 -23.31 10.00 13.93
C GLU A 248 -23.11 8.60 14.53
N GLN A 249 -22.74 7.62 13.72
CA GLN A 249 -22.57 6.23 14.14
C GLN A 249 -21.33 5.60 13.50
N GLY A 250 -20.67 4.71 14.24
CA GLY A 250 -19.48 3.99 13.79
C GLY A 250 -19.83 2.83 12.86
N GLU A 251 -20.89 2.12 13.18
CA GLU A 251 -21.54 1.09 12.37
C GLU A 251 -22.95 1.54 11.95
N PHE A 252 -23.35 1.28 10.70
CA PHE A 252 -24.73 1.56 10.29
C PHE A 252 -25.71 0.45 10.74
N ARG A 253 -25.32 -0.83 10.63
CA ARG A 253 -26.07 -1.95 11.21
C ARG A 253 -25.13 -3.05 11.71
N ASN A 254 -25.48 -3.63 12.85
CA ASN A 254 -24.82 -4.80 13.41
C ASN A 254 -25.71 -6.04 13.32
N PHE A 255 -25.20 -7.12 12.70
CA PHE A 255 -25.89 -8.38 12.44
C PHE A 255 -25.30 -9.53 13.27
N GLY A 256 -25.12 -9.28 14.57
CA GLY A 256 -24.65 -10.29 15.54
C GLY A 256 -23.15 -10.26 15.82
N GLY A 257 -22.42 -9.26 15.31
CA GLY A 257 -21.04 -9.00 15.70
C GLY A 257 -20.89 -8.20 16.99
N THR A 258 -19.66 -7.94 17.40
CA THR A 258 -19.33 -7.02 18.50
C THR A 258 -18.83 -5.69 17.93
N VAL A 259 -19.21 -4.60 18.59
CA VAL A 259 -18.79 -3.25 18.18
C VAL A 259 -18.27 -2.51 19.40
N ASP A 260 -16.96 -2.30 19.42
CA ASP A 260 -16.28 -1.33 20.27
C ASP A 260 -15.73 -0.21 19.37
N ALA A 261 -16.59 0.77 19.12
CA ALA A 261 -16.26 1.95 18.34
C ALA A 261 -16.80 3.22 19.01
N THR A 262 -16.02 4.30 19.05
CA THR A 262 -16.41 5.55 19.73
C THR A 262 -16.21 6.80 18.88
N LYS A 263 -17.21 7.69 18.84
CA LYS A 263 -17.12 9.02 18.22
C LYS A 263 -16.20 9.92 19.03
N VAL A 264 -15.28 10.61 18.37
CA VAL A 264 -14.42 11.66 18.90
C VAL A 264 -15.08 13.00 18.61
N ASP A 265 -15.76 13.56 19.61
CA ASP A 265 -16.50 14.83 19.50
C ASP A 265 -15.66 16.05 19.92
N GLY A 266 -14.44 15.83 20.42
CA GLY A 266 -13.53 16.86 20.93
C GLY A 266 -13.91 17.42 22.30
N VAL A 267 -15.06 17.03 22.87
CA VAL A 267 -15.60 17.52 24.14
C VAL A 267 -15.58 16.41 25.19
N THR A 268 -16.33 15.34 24.96
CA THR A 268 -16.41 14.17 25.86
C THR A 268 -15.32 13.15 25.55
N VAL A 269 -15.04 12.94 24.25
CA VAL A 269 -14.00 12.04 23.78
C VAL A 269 -13.03 12.83 22.92
N LYS A 270 -11.75 12.80 23.29
CA LYS A 270 -10.66 13.45 22.56
C LYS A 270 -9.81 12.42 21.84
N TRP A 271 -9.09 12.85 20.80
CA TRP A 271 -8.17 11.98 20.08
C TRP A 271 -7.09 11.34 20.98
N GLN A 272 -6.69 11.99 22.07
CA GLN A 272 -5.80 11.36 23.05
C GLN A 272 -6.44 10.09 23.67
N THR A 273 -7.73 10.15 24.04
CA THR A 273 -8.46 8.99 24.57
C THR A 273 -8.53 7.86 23.53
N ALA A 274 -8.73 8.22 22.26
CA ALA A 274 -8.71 7.27 21.16
C ALA A 274 -7.32 6.62 21.00
N VAL A 275 -6.24 7.41 21.05
CA VAL A 275 -4.86 6.91 21.01
C VAL A 275 -4.61 5.89 22.12
N ASP A 276 -5.00 6.21 23.35
CA ASP A 276 -4.76 5.33 24.50
C ASP A 276 -5.53 4.00 24.36
N GLY A 277 -6.80 4.06 23.94
CA GLY A 277 -7.62 2.86 23.69
C GLY A 277 -7.06 1.99 22.56
N MET A 278 -6.76 2.60 21.41
CA MET A 278 -6.21 1.88 20.27
C MET A 278 -4.87 1.22 20.62
N ASN A 279 -3.99 1.91 21.35
CA ASN A 279 -2.71 1.34 21.78
C ASN A 279 -2.87 0.20 22.77
N HIS A 280 -3.88 0.24 23.64
CA HIS A 280 -4.20 -0.88 24.52
C HIS A 280 -4.60 -2.13 23.73
N ALA A 281 -5.32 -1.97 22.61
CA ALA A 281 -5.69 -3.06 21.72
C ALA A 281 -4.52 -3.57 20.83
N LEU A 282 -3.41 -2.82 20.71
CA LEU A 282 -2.24 -3.15 19.90
C LEU A 282 -1.12 -3.81 20.73
N THR A 283 -1.44 -4.91 21.43
CA THR A 283 -0.52 -5.59 22.35
C THR A 283 0.76 -6.10 21.67
N ASP A 284 0.65 -6.71 20.48
CA ASP A 284 1.76 -7.36 19.76
C ASP A 284 2.17 -6.66 18.47
N ASN A 285 1.80 -5.38 18.30
CA ASN A 285 2.19 -4.60 17.13
C ASN A 285 3.52 -3.87 17.39
N ASP A 286 4.42 -3.86 16.40
CA ASP A 286 5.65 -3.05 16.41
C ASP A 286 5.39 -1.55 16.31
N TYR A 287 4.13 -1.16 16.08
CA TYR A 287 3.69 0.22 15.90
C TYR A 287 2.67 0.63 16.97
N GLN A 288 2.63 1.92 17.26
CA GLN A 288 1.69 2.56 18.19
C GLN A 288 1.20 3.89 17.63
N TRP A 289 -0.03 4.25 17.98
CA TRP A 289 -0.58 5.56 17.70
C TRP A 289 0.02 6.61 18.64
N ALA A 290 0.26 7.80 18.13
CA ALA A 290 0.60 8.99 18.91
C ALA A 290 -0.13 10.20 18.33
N LEU A 291 -0.39 11.24 19.12
CA LEU A 291 -0.96 12.47 18.54
C LEU A 291 0.03 13.15 17.61
N GLY A 292 -0.41 13.40 16.38
CA GLY A 292 0.26 14.24 15.40
C GLY A 292 0.15 15.72 15.73
N THR A 293 0.87 16.54 14.97
CA THR A 293 0.91 18.00 15.14
C THR A 293 -0.39 18.69 14.77
N ASP A 294 -1.22 18.04 13.96
CA ASP A 294 -2.59 18.43 13.58
C ASP A 294 -3.64 17.98 14.61
N GLY A 295 -3.23 17.26 15.65
CA GLY A 295 -4.12 16.72 16.68
C GLY A 295 -4.83 15.41 16.29
N LEU A 296 -4.51 14.82 15.14
CA LEU A 296 -4.99 13.50 14.73
C LEU A 296 -3.99 12.40 15.10
N PRO A 297 -4.42 11.15 15.33
CA PRO A 297 -3.50 10.05 15.59
C PRO A 297 -2.61 9.75 14.39
N VAL A 298 -1.30 9.62 14.59
CA VAL A 298 -0.32 9.19 13.59
C VAL A 298 0.34 7.91 14.09
N LEU A 299 0.41 6.90 13.22
CA LEU A 299 1.03 5.63 13.55
C LEU A 299 2.56 5.74 13.45
N GLN A 300 3.27 5.32 14.49
CA GLN A 300 4.72 5.39 14.58
C GLN A 300 5.29 4.06 15.08
N LYS A 301 6.52 3.74 14.70
CA LYS A 301 7.20 2.55 15.21
C LYS A 301 7.49 2.71 16.71
N LYS A 302 7.26 1.66 17.50
CA LYS A 302 7.65 1.63 18.92
C LYS A 302 9.19 1.75 19.01
N GLN A 303 9.65 2.55 19.97
CA GLN A 303 11.07 2.72 20.28
C GLN A 303 11.60 1.55 21.11
#